data_AF-A0A458XCR3-F1
#
_entry.id   AF-A0A458XCR3-F1
#
_cell.length_a   1.000
_cell.length_b   1.000
_cell.length_c   1.000
_cell.angle_alpha   90.00
_cell.angle_beta   90.00
_cell.angle_gamma   90.00
#
_symmetry.space_group_name_H-M   'P 1'
#
loop_
_entity.id
_entity.type
_entity.pdbx_description
1 polymer ?
#
loop_
_entity_poly.entity_id
_entity_poly.type
_entity_poly.pdbx_seq_one_letter_code
_entity_poly.pdbx_strand_id
1 'polypeptide(L)' 'MQYEVHWEHKQTKEYNIHDKYATFEEALQSIFEWWELNEYKPYYVRHWTREGRTIVDYGPHHMFYYIYAIGGAK' A
#
# COMPACT_ATOMS: atom_id res chain seq x y z
N MET A 1 -6.76 8.88 13.63
CA MET A 1 -6.12 8.84 12.30
C MET A 1 -6.53 7.53 11.66
N GLN A 2 -6.85 7.50 10.38
CA GLN A 2 -7.06 6.25 9.66
C GLN A 2 -6.04 6.17 8.53
N TYR A 3 -5.86 4.99 7.95
CA TYR A 3 -4.96 4.74 6.84
C TYR A 3 -5.70 4.03 5.71
N GLU A 4 -5.54 4.48 4.47
CA GLU A 4 -6.14 3.82 3.29
C GLU A 4 -5.03 3.18 2.46
N VAL A 5 -5.21 1.92 2.09
CA VAL A 5 -4.28 1.17 1.23
C VAL A 5 -4.77 1.20 -0.21
N HIS A 6 -3.88 1.54 -1.12
CA HIS A 6 -4.13 1.56 -2.55
C HIS A 6 -3.04 0.79 -3.26
N TRP A 7 -3.40 0.28 -4.43
CA TRP A 7 -2.49 -0.34 -5.36
C TRP A 7 -2.64 0.32 -6.73
N GLU A 8 -1.52 0.59 -7.40
CA GLU A 8 -1.49 1.22 -8.71
C GLU A 8 -0.57 0.47 -9.66
N HIS A 9 -1.03 0.24 -10.89
CA HIS A 9 -0.20 -0.17 -12.00
C HIS A 9 0.00 1.00 -12.98
N LYS A 10 1.15 1.67 -12.93
CA LYS A 10 1.43 2.90 -13.69
C LYS A 10 1.37 2.75 -15.21
N GLN A 11 1.79 1.59 -15.73
CA GLN A 11 1.80 1.35 -17.17
C GLN A 11 0.38 1.21 -17.76
N THR A 12 -0.51 0.48 -17.07
CA THR A 12 -1.91 0.26 -17.51
C THR A 12 -2.86 1.34 -16.99
N LYS A 13 -2.41 2.16 -16.03
CA LYS A 13 -3.22 3.13 -15.28
C LYS A 13 -4.32 2.48 -14.43
N GLU A 14 -4.15 1.22 -14.07
CA GLU A 14 -5.05 0.55 -13.15
C GLU A 14 -4.82 1.07 -11.72
N TYR A 15 -5.90 1.28 -10.99
CA TYR A 15 -5.88 1.80 -9.63
C TYR A 15 -6.97 1.13 -8.81
N ASN A 16 -6.58 0.52 -7.69
CA ASN A 16 -7.47 -0.20 -6.80
C ASN A 16 -7.32 0.34 -5.37
N ILE A 17 -8.45 0.56 -4.70
CA ILE A 17 -8.49 0.85 -3.26
C ILE A 17 -8.75 -0.47 -2.55
N HIS A 18 -7.86 -0.86 -1.65
CA HIS A 18 -7.96 -2.13 -0.93
C HIS A 18 -8.89 -1.99 0.27
N ASP A 19 -8.47 -1.27 1.31
CA ASP A 19 -9.29 -1.05 2.51
C ASP A 19 -8.73 0.08 3.39
N LYS A 20 -9.43 0.35 4.49
CA LYS A 20 -9.07 1.31 5.53
C LYS A 20 -8.72 0.61 6.84
N TYR A 21 -7.71 1.15 7.53
CA TYR A 21 -7.16 0.59 8.76
C TYR A 21 -7.01 1.67 9.84
N ALA A 22 -7.04 1.26 11.11
CA ALA A 22 -6.92 2.17 12.23
C ALA A 22 -5.46 2.62 12.44
N THR A 23 -4.51 1.75 12.11
CA THR A 23 -3.07 2.00 12.28
C THR A 23 -2.29 1.82 10.97
N PHE A 24 -1.08 2.40 10.93
CA PHE A 24 -0.19 2.26 9.79
C PHE A 24 0.31 0.81 9.69
N GLU A 25 0.58 0.19 10.83
CA GLU A 25 1.06 -1.19 10.94
C GLU A 25 0.04 -2.18 10.38
N GLU A 26 -1.25 -2.01 10.68
CA GLU A 26 -2.33 -2.82 10.08
C GLU A 26 -2.42 -2.63 8.58
N ALA A 27 -2.33 -1.39 8.09
CA ALA A 27 -2.35 -1.08 6.66
C ALA A 27 -1.16 -1.69 5.91
N LEU A 28 0.01 -1.72 6.52
CA LEU A 28 1.19 -2.35 5.94
C LEU A 28 1.09 -3.88 6.02
N GLN A 29 0.60 -4.42 7.15
CA GLN A 29 0.41 -5.85 7.36
C GLN A 29 -0.57 -6.44 6.35
N SER A 30 -1.66 -5.74 6.02
CA SER A 30 -2.65 -6.23 5.07
C SER A 30 -2.10 -6.45 3.66
N ILE A 31 -1.06 -5.71 3.25
CA ILE A 31 -0.37 -5.92 1.97
C ILE A 31 0.38 -7.26 2.01
N PHE A 32 1.06 -7.56 3.12
CA PHE A 32 1.77 -8.83 3.30
C PHE A 32 0.79 -10.01 3.35
N GLU A 33 -0.33 -9.87 4.08
CA GLU A 33 -1.39 -10.87 4.13
C GLU A 33 -2.01 -11.12 2.77
N TRP A 34 -2.25 -10.06 1.97
CA TRP A 34 -2.74 -10.20 0.61
C TRP A 34 -1.77 -10.99 -0.27
N TRP A 35 -0.47 -10.75 -0.15
CA TRP A 35 0.54 -11.53 -0.87
C TRP A 35 0.55 -12.99 -0.41
N GLU A 36 0.49 -13.26 0.89
CA GLU A 36 0.45 -14.61 1.44
C GLU A 36 -0.78 -15.39 0.94
N LEU A 37 -1.97 -14.77 0.98
CA LEU A 37 -3.22 -15.36 0.50
C LEU A 37 -3.20 -15.68 -1.00
N ASN A 38 -2.37 -14.99 -1.78
CA ASN A 38 -2.21 -15.19 -3.22
C ASN A 38 -0.91 -15.93 -3.59
N GLU A 39 -0.26 -16.57 -2.61
CA GLU A 39 1.01 -17.31 -2.77
C GLU A 39 2.11 -16.49 -3.46
N TYR A 40 2.06 -15.17 -3.30
CA TYR A 40 2.99 -14.24 -3.91
C TYR A 40 4.14 -13.91 -2.95
N LYS A 41 5.37 -14.02 -3.44
CA LYS A 41 6.58 -13.64 -2.69
C LYS A 41 7.33 -12.52 -3.43
N PRO A 42 7.35 -11.29 -2.90
CA PRO A 42 8.10 -10.20 -3.51
C PRO A 42 9.61 -10.45 -3.41
N TYR A 43 10.37 -9.91 -4.37
CA TYR A 43 11.84 -10.07 -4.40
C TYR A 43 12.53 -9.25 -3.29
N TYR A 44 12.01 -8.06 -3.01
CA TYR A 44 12.36 -7.25 -1.85
C TYR A 44 11.12 -6.49 -1.42
N VAL A 45 11.16 -5.89 -0.22
CA VAL A 45 10.16 -4.91 0.20
C VAL A 45 10.89 -3.71 0.78
N ARG A 46 10.55 -2.52 0.29
CA ARG A 46 11.03 -1.24 0.79
C ARG A 46 9.86 -0.27 0.87
N HIS A 47 9.85 0.56 1.89
CA HIS A 47 8.88 1.63 1.96
C HIS A 47 9.49 2.92 2.51
N TRP A 48 8.96 4.03 2.05
CA TRP A 48 9.36 5.37 2.51
C TRP A 48 8.16 6.31 2.45
N THR A 49 8.16 7.31 3.31
CA THR A 49 7.10 8.30 3.39
C THR A 49 7.51 9.57 2.68
N ARG A 50 6.63 10.10 1.81
CA ARG A 50 6.80 11.38 1.14
C ARG A 50 5.44 12.06 1.00
N GLU A 51 5.36 13.34 1.34
CA GLU A 51 4.16 14.18 1.12
C GLU A 51 2.88 13.56 1.71
N GLY A 52 2.95 12.97 2.92
CA GLY A 52 1.79 12.44 3.64
C GLY A 52 1.31 11.04 3.19
N ARG A 53 2.03 10.39 2.28
CA ARG A 53 1.79 8.99 1.90
C ARG A 53 3.06 8.15 2.03
N THR A 54 2.88 6.90 2.42
CA THR A 54 3.93 5.89 2.37
C THR A 54 3.82 5.12 1.08
N ILE A 55 4.94 5.00 0.37
CA ILE A 55 5.07 4.20 -0.86
C ILE A 55 5.68 2.87 -0.47
N VAL A 56 5.09 1.75 -0.92
CA VAL A 56 5.65 0.40 -0.76
C VAL A 56 6.06 -0.12 -2.14
N ASP A 57 7.36 -0.26 -2.33
CA ASP A 57 7.99 -0.86 -3.49
C ASP A 57 8.38 -2.30 -3.16
N TYR A 58 7.90 -3.23 -3.99
CA TYR A 58 8.04 -4.66 -3.78
C TYR A 58 8.73 -5.38 -4.95
N GLY A 59 9.36 -4.63 -5.85
CA GLY A 59 10.15 -5.16 -6.98
C GLY A 59 9.67 -4.73 -8.37
N PRO A 60 8.37 -4.86 -8.70
CA PRO A 60 7.90 -4.51 -10.04
C PRO A 60 8.04 -3.02 -10.35
N HIS A 61 8.66 -2.70 -11.49
CA HIS A 61 8.96 -1.32 -11.89
C HIS A 61 7.73 -0.43 -12.14
N HIS A 62 6.55 -1.03 -12.30
CA HIS A 62 5.32 -0.34 -12.66
C HIS A 62 4.19 -0.52 -11.65
N MET A 63 4.39 -1.30 -10.58
CA MET A 63 3.34 -1.58 -9.60
C MET A 63 3.78 -1.19 -8.19
N PHE A 64 2.96 -0.44 -7.49
CA PHE A 64 3.27 0.09 -6.16
C PHE A 64 2.04 0.05 -5.28
N TYR A 65 2.25 -0.14 -3.97
CA TYR A 65 1.23 0.20 -3.00
C TYR A 65 1.47 1.60 -2.42
N TYR A 66 0.37 2.25 -2.04
CA TYR A 66 0.39 3.51 -1.33
C TYR A 66 -0.47 3.40 -0.08
N ILE A 67 0.04 3.88 1.04
CA ILE A 67 -0.68 4.01 2.30
C ILE A 67 -0.85 5.49 2.59
N TYR A 68 -2.08 5.98 2.53
CA TYR A 68 -2.40 7.38 2.80
C TYR A 68 -2.85 7.53 4.25
N ALA A 69 -2.26 8.47 4.98
CA ALA A 69 -2.81 8.89 6.27
C ALA A 69 -4.04 9.77 6.01
N ILE A 70 -5.23 9.23 6.30
CA ILE A 70 -6.49 9.96 6.21
C ILE A 70 -6.76 10.61 7.57
N GLY A 71 -6.62 11.94 7.61
CA GLY A 71 -7.11 12.74 8.71
C GLY A 71 -8.63 12.68 8.74
N GLY A 72 -9.22 12.28 9.86
CA GLY A 72 -10.61 12.63 10.12
C GLY A 72 -10.68 14.15 10.15
N ALA A 73 -11.45 14.75 9.26
CA ALA A 73 -11.78 16.17 9.34
C ALA A 73 -12.25 16.45 10.78
N LYS A 74 -11.57 17.38 11.45
CA LYS A 74 -12.15 18.06 12.62
C LYS A 74 -13.03 19.18 12.13
#